data_AF-A0AA96ZME4-F1
#
_entry.id   AF-A0AA96ZME4-F1
#
_cell.length_a   1.000
_cell.length_b   1.000
_cell.length_c   1.000
_cell.angle_alpha   90.00
_cell.angle_beta   90.00
_cell.angle_gamma   90.00
#
_symmetry.space_group_name_H-M   'P 1'
#
loop_
_entity.id
_entity.type
_entity.pdbx_description
1 polymer ?
#
loop_
_entity_poly.entity_id
_entity_poly.type
_entity_poly.pdbx_seq_one_letter_code
_entity_poly.pdbx_strand_id
1 'polypeptide(L)'
;MKLKKRVSMFLVALTMCGGLFVSPAKAVKTTNYAEEIAALQPGTTPEEIMKSASQIAKQQHVKQDVILKQFYKEITADKAEGDRLAKESGMSIMGGSSGTKKLPTSAKGNIYYTNSYTAYYNHGHVGMYSAADKIVESVPSDGVRQIAYNARDVEDNSIVQTVSVSSSQKTAAADWAVSKVGDPYSFNFVNNRNTGHDGAKNCSKLLWSAFLLKAGIDIDSNGGLGVYPRDITSSSYTTTIMTIN
;
A
#
# COMPACT_ATOMS: atom_id res chain seq x y z
N MET A 1 -8.88 72.86 -38.63
CA MET A 1 -7.71 72.32 -37.91
C MET A 1 -7.91 70.83 -37.68
N LYS A 2 -7.27 69.95 -38.47
CA LYS A 2 -6.74 68.64 -38.04
C LYS A 2 -6.05 67.94 -39.23
N LEU A 3 -4.82 67.56 -38.94
CA LEU A 3 -3.75 67.09 -39.80
C LEU A 3 -4.05 65.69 -40.35
N LYS A 4 -3.90 65.51 -41.66
CA LYS A 4 -3.57 64.20 -42.24
C LYS A 4 -2.08 63.95 -42.03
N LYS A 5 -1.71 62.86 -41.36
CA LYS A 5 -0.36 62.28 -41.47
C LYS A 5 -0.48 60.78 -41.63
N ARG A 6 -0.06 60.31 -42.81
CA ARG A 6 0.28 58.92 -43.12
C ARG A 6 1.54 58.57 -42.32
N VAL A 7 1.58 57.39 -41.72
CA VAL A 7 2.83 56.74 -41.31
C VAL A 7 2.78 55.30 -41.81
N SER A 8 3.77 54.98 -42.63
CA SER A 8 4.03 53.69 -43.25
C SER A 8 4.19 52.59 -42.21
N MET A 9 3.53 51.46 -42.44
CA MET A 9 3.74 50.23 -41.68
C MET A 9 4.96 49.52 -42.28
N PHE A 10 6.09 49.59 -41.58
CA PHE A 10 7.29 48.82 -41.91
C PHE A 10 7.03 47.33 -41.59
N LEU A 11 7.19 46.50 -42.62
CA LEU A 11 7.25 45.05 -42.52
C LEU A 11 8.58 44.67 -41.85
N VAL A 12 8.54 44.15 -40.62
CA VAL A 12 9.69 43.50 -39.99
C VAL A 12 9.36 42.01 -39.90
N ALA A 13 9.97 41.24 -40.80
CA ALA A 13 10.05 39.80 -40.69
C ALA A 13 11.01 39.45 -39.55
N LEU A 14 10.48 38.82 -38.49
CA LEU A 14 11.30 38.17 -37.47
C LEU A 14 10.91 36.69 -37.41
N THR A 15 11.62 35.91 -38.21
CA THR A 15 11.70 34.45 -38.09
C THR A 15 12.45 34.11 -36.79
N MET A 16 11.74 33.73 -35.74
CA MET A 16 12.30 32.90 -34.67
C MET A 16 11.63 31.53 -34.70
N CYS A 17 12.32 30.57 -35.32
CA CYS A 17 12.13 29.15 -35.07
C CYS A 17 12.57 28.87 -33.63
N GLY A 18 11.66 29.06 -32.67
CA GLY A 18 11.78 28.52 -31.32
C GLY A 18 11.17 27.13 -31.29
N GLY A 19 11.95 26.12 -31.69
CA GLY A 19 11.57 24.72 -31.50
C GLY A 19 11.40 24.45 -30.00
N LEU A 20 10.16 24.34 -29.56
CA LEU A 20 9.85 23.70 -28.28
C LEU A 20 10.27 22.23 -28.41
N PHE A 21 11.46 21.90 -27.91
CA PHE A 21 11.81 20.52 -27.63
C PHE A 21 10.94 20.05 -26.47
N VAL A 22 9.71 19.66 -26.78
CA VAL A 22 8.92 18.81 -25.91
C VAL A 22 9.55 17.43 -26.05
N SER A 23 10.42 17.06 -25.11
CA SER A 23 10.89 15.68 -25.01
C SER A 23 9.66 14.77 -25.02
N PRO A 24 9.59 13.73 -25.87
CA PRO A 24 8.50 12.79 -25.80
C PRO A 24 8.60 12.09 -24.45
N ALA A 25 7.73 12.45 -23.51
CA ALA A 25 7.41 11.57 -22.41
C ALA A 25 7.01 10.24 -23.07
N LYS A 26 7.84 9.20 -22.90
CA LYS A 26 7.53 7.87 -23.41
C LYS A 26 6.15 7.52 -22.85
N ALA A 27 5.15 7.54 -23.71
CA ALA A 27 3.81 7.13 -23.35
C ALA A 27 3.89 5.63 -23.06
N VAL A 28 4.02 5.28 -21.78
CA VAL A 28 3.82 3.92 -21.31
C VAL A 28 2.41 3.53 -21.74
N LYS A 29 2.30 2.62 -22.72
CA LYS A 29 1.01 2.11 -23.18
C LYS A 29 0.27 1.54 -21.98
N THR A 30 -1.02 1.80 -21.88
CA THR A 30 -1.87 1.38 -20.75
C THR A 30 -1.86 -0.12 -20.49
N THR A 31 -1.56 -0.95 -21.49
CA THR A 31 -1.35 -2.40 -21.36
C THR A 31 -0.12 -2.75 -20.51
N ASN A 32 0.90 -1.89 -20.48
CA ASN A 32 2.13 -2.11 -19.71
C ASN A 32 1.91 -1.94 -18.20
N TYR A 33 1.01 -1.04 -17.76
CA TYR A 33 0.79 -0.84 -16.32
C TYR A 33 0.20 -2.08 -15.63
N ALA A 34 -0.77 -2.76 -16.26
CA ALA A 34 -1.36 -3.95 -15.65
C ALA A 34 -0.35 -5.09 -15.51
N GLU A 35 0.55 -5.25 -16.49
CA GLU A 35 1.65 -6.21 -16.46
C GLU A 35 2.68 -5.85 -15.38
N GLU A 36 3.10 -4.59 -15.32
CA GLU A 36 4.05 -4.10 -14.30
C GLU A 36 3.50 -4.21 -12.89
N ILE A 37 2.21 -3.90 -12.68
CA ILE A 37 1.53 -4.06 -11.38
C ILE A 37 1.45 -5.54 -11.00
N ALA A 38 1.03 -6.42 -11.93
CA ALA A 38 0.92 -7.85 -11.66
C ALA A 38 2.28 -8.48 -11.33
N ALA A 39 3.36 -8.02 -11.97
CA ALA A 39 4.72 -8.45 -11.64
C ALA A 39 5.15 -8.10 -10.20
N LEU A 40 4.60 -7.01 -9.65
CA LEU A 40 4.83 -6.60 -8.25
C LEU A 40 3.85 -7.26 -7.27
N GLN A 41 2.86 -8.02 -7.72
CA GLN A 41 1.91 -8.71 -6.83
C GLN A 41 1.80 -10.19 -7.21
N PRO A 42 2.81 -11.02 -6.89
CA PRO A 42 2.73 -12.46 -7.14
C PRO A 42 1.43 -13.04 -6.59
N GLY A 43 0.66 -13.70 -7.47
CA GLY A 43 -0.67 -14.21 -7.14
C GLY A 43 -1.83 -13.40 -7.73
N THR A 44 -1.56 -12.35 -8.52
CA THR A 44 -2.57 -11.69 -9.37
C THR A 44 -2.19 -11.72 -10.85
N THR A 45 -3.16 -11.49 -11.74
CA THR A 45 -2.94 -11.38 -13.20
C THR A 45 -3.23 -9.98 -13.74
N PRO A 46 -2.65 -9.59 -14.89
CA PRO A 46 -2.98 -8.32 -15.55
C PRO A 46 -4.49 -8.15 -15.80
N GLU A 47 -5.21 -9.23 -16.10
CA GLU A 47 -6.67 -9.21 -16.30
C GLU A 47 -7.43 -8.86 -15.01
N GLU A 48 -6.98 -9.37 -13.86
CA GLU A 48 -7.56 -9.04 -12.56
C GLU A 48 -7.30 -7.58 -12.17
N ILE A 49 -6.11 -7.06 -12.49
CA ILE A 49 -5.77 -5.65 -12.32
C ILE A 49 -6.64 -4.77 -13.21
N MET A 50 -6.78 -5.12 -14.49
CA MET A 50 -7.65 -4.41 -15.43
C MET A 50 -9.11 -4.43 -14.96
N LYS A 51 -9.61 -5.58 -14.50
CA LYS A 51 -10.98 -5.71 -13.97
C LYS A 51 -11.21 -4.82 -12.76
N SER A 52 -10.26 -4.80 -11.82
CA SER A 52 -10.30 -3.91 -10.64
C SER A 52 -10.34 -2.45 -11.07
N ALA A 53 -9.48 -2.07 -12.02
CA ALA A 53 -9.44 -0.70 -12.54
C ALA A 53 -10.74 -0.30 -13.23
N SER A 54 -11.33 -1.19 -14.06
CA SER A 54 -12.62 -0.93 -14.71
C SER A 54 -13.77 -0.75 -13.72
N GLN A 55 -13.77 -1.50 -12.60
CA GLN A 55 -14.80 -1.39 -11.58
C GLN A 55 -14.76 -0.03 -10.88
N ILE A 56 -13.58 0.41 -10.43
CA ILE A 56 -13.43 1.73 -9.80
C ILE A 56 -13.69 2.85 -10.80
N ALA A 57 -13.20 2.72 -12.04
CA ALA A 57 -13.41 3.72 -13.07
C ALA A 57 -14.89 4.00 -13.32
N LYS A 58 -15.72 2.94 -13.32
CA LYS A 58 -17.18 3.05 -13.41
C LYS A 58 -17.77 3.75 -12.19
N GLN A 59 -17.33 3.41 -10.98
CA GLN A 59 -17.81 4.00 -9.73
C GLN A 59 -17.47 5.50 -9.62
N GLN A 60 -16.27 5.88 -10.07
CA GLN A 60 -15.76 7.25 -9.99
C GLN A 60 -16.07 8.09 -11.24
N HIS A 61 -16.72 7.51 -12.26
CA HIS A 61 -16.97 8.15 -13.55
C HIS A 61 -15.72 8.70 -14.24
N VAL A 62 -14.60 7.98 -14.14
CA VAL A 62 -13.33 8.31 -14.79
C VAL A 62 -12.94 7.24 -15.81
N LYS A 63 -11.89 7.50 -16.59
CA LYS A 63 -11.35 6.50 -17.52
C LYS A 63 -10.53 5.46 -16.76
N GLN A 64 -10.57 4.21 -17.22
CA GLN A 64 -9.81 3.10 -16.64
C GLN A 64 -8.29 3.37 -16.60
N ASP A 65 -7.75 4.10 -17.58
CA ASP A 65 -6.32 4.42 -17.61
C ASP A 65 -5.88 5.33 -16.46
N VAL A 66 -6.78 6.18 -15.95
CA VAL A 66 -6.54 7.02 -14.78
C VAL A 66 -6.34 6.12 -13.55
N ILE A 67 -7.21 5.12 -13.38
CA ILE A 67 -7.11 4.17 -12.26
C ILE A 67 -5.86 3.30 -12.37
N LEU A 68 -5.54 2.77 -13.56
CA LEU A 68 -4.32 1.97 -13.77
C LEU A 68 -3.04 2.77 -13.46
N LYS A 69 -2.98 4.05 -13.87
CA LYS A 69 -1.87 4.94 -13.54
C LYS A 69 -1.78 5.19 -12.03
N GLN A 70 -2.92 5.32 -11.35
CA GLN A 70 -2.96 5.49 -9.91
C GLN A 70 -2.47 4.24 -9.17
N PHE A 71 -2.99 3.06 -9.54
CA PHE A 71 -2.49 1.78 -9.01
C PHE A 71 -0.97 1.66 -9.17
N TYR A 72 -0.47 1.92 -10.38
CA TYR A 72 0.97 1.85 -10.67
C TYR A 72 1.77 2.84 -9.81
N LYS A 73 1.29 4.09 -9.68
CA LYS A 73 1.95 5.11 -8.84
C LYS A 73 2.02 4.67 -7.37
N GLU A 74 0.92 4.15 -6.82
CA GLU A 74 0.85 3.74 -5.42
C GLU A 74 1.77 2.54 -5.14
N ILE A 75 1.69 1.47 -5.95
CA ILE A 75 2.51 0.27 -5.73
C ILE A 75 4.01 0.54 -5.94
N THR A 76 4.37 1.41 -6.89
CA THR A 76 5.79 1.75 -7.11
C THR A 76 6.35 2.66 -6.03
N ALA A 77 5.53 3.54 -5.43
CA ALA A 77 5.93 4.31 -4.26
C ALA A 77 6.16 3.40 -3.04
N ASP A 78 5.24 2.47 -2.80
CA ASP A 78 5.37 1.46 -1.74
C ASP A 78 6.64 0.59 -1.94
N LYS A 79 6.89 0.16 -3.18
CA LYS A 79 8.13 -0.54 -3.56
C LYS A 79 9.38 0.28 -3.26
N ALA A 80 9.41 1.53 -3.71
CA ALA A 80 10.58 2.40 -3.55
C ALA A 80 10.93 2.62 -2.07
N GLU A 81 9.92 2.80 -1.23
CA GLU A 81 10.10 2.92 0.21
C GLU A 81 10.58 1.61 0.85
N GLY A 82 9.97 0.48 0.46
CA GLY A 82 10.43 -0.84 0.90
C GLY A 82 11.89 -1.12 0.54
N ASP A 83 12.31 -0.78 -0.68
CA ASP A 83 13.70 -0.93 -1.15
C ASP A 83 14.65 0.00 -0.38
N ARG A 84 14.21 1.21 -0.02
CA ARG A 84 14.99 2.15 0.81
C ARG A 84 15.24 1.55 2.20
N LEU A 85 14.19 1.08 2.86
CA LEU A 85 14.28 0.46 4.19
C LEU A 85 15.14 -0.82 4.18
N ALA A 86 15.05 -1.63 3.13
CA ALA A 86 15.89 -2.81 2.97
C ALA A 86 17.38 -2.46 2.85
N LYS A 87 17.71 -1.42 2.08
CA LYS A 87 19.10 -0.93 1.96
C LYS A 87 19.63 -0.38 3.29
N GLU A 88 18.83 0.39 4.00
CA GLU A 88 19.20 0.97 5.30
C GLU A 88 19.44 -0.09 6.38
N SER A 89 18.71 -1.20 6.32
CA SER A 89 18.88 -2.36 7.21
C SER A 89 19.97 -3.34 6.77
N GLY A 90 20.67 -3.07 5.67
CA GLY A 90 21.72 -3.95 5.13
C GLY A 90 21.20 -5.28 4.58
N MET A 91 19.89 -5.41 4.36
CA MET A 91 19.25 -6.64 3.90
C MET A 91 19.22 -6.71 2.36
N SER A 92 19.54 -7.87 1.81
CA SER A 92 19.45 -8.11 0.37
C SER A 92 17.99 -8.25 -0.06
N ILE A 93 17.54 -7.40 -1.00
CA ILE A 93 16.23 -7.51 -1.67
C ILE A 93 16.13 -8.72 -2.62
N MET A 94 17.25 -9.42 -2.86
CA MET A 94 17.36 -10.54 -3.81
C MET A 94 17.11 -11.91 -3.16
N GLY A 95 16.52 -11.97 -1.97
CA GLY A 95 16.14 -13.19 -1.26
C GLY A 95 14.69 -13.14 -0.76
N GLY A 96 14.07 -14.30 -0.52
CA GLY A 96 12.80 -14.37 0.20
C GLY A 96 12.98 -14.07 1.69
N SER A 97 11.86 -13.87 2.41
CA SER A 97 11.90 -13.72 3.87
C SER A 97 12.67 -14.86 4.55
N SER A 98 13.62 -14.49 5.42
CA SER A 98 14.53 -15.41 6.14
C SER A 98 14.59 -15.13 7.64
N GLY A 99 13.68 -14.30 8.15
CA GLY A 99 13.64 -13.85 9.54
C GLY A 99 13.85 -14.99 10.54
N THR A 100 14.66 -14.73 11.56
CA THR A 100 14.96 -15.69 12.64
C THR A 100 14.56 -15.15 14.01
N LYS A 101 14.13 -13.88 14.07
CA LYS A 101 13.68 -13.24 15.30
C LYS A 101 12.24 -13.61 15.58
N LYS A 102 11.88 -13.54 16.86
CA LYS A 102 10.51 -13.77 17.31
C LYS A 102 9.89 -12.48 17.80
N LEU A 103 8.59 -12.35 17.58
CA LEU A 103 7.83 -11.30 18.23
C LEU A 103 7.91 -11.46 19.76
N PRO A 104 7.91 -10.37 20.53
CA PRO A 104 7.70 -10.37 21.98
C PRO A 104 6.20 -10.37 22.30
N THR A 105 5.84 -10.61 23.56
CA THR A 105 4.46 -10.38 24.03
C THR A 105 4.10 -8.89 23.95
N SER A 106 2.85 -8.55 23.66
CA SER A 106 2.39 -7.15 23.61
C SER A 106 0.89 -7.03 23.89
N ALA A 107 0.40 -5.84 24.20
CA ALA A 107 -1.01 -5.65 24.52
C ALA A 107 -1.93 -5.96 23.33
N LYS A 108 -3.10 -6.53 23.60
CA LYS A 108 -4.13 -6.81 22.58
C LYS A 108 -4.51 -5.54 21.81
N GLY A 109 -4.59 -5.66 20.48
CA GLY A 109 -4.84 -4.57 19.55
C GLY A 109 -3.62 -3.71 19.23
N ASN A 110 -2.45 -3.96 19.83
CA ASN A 110 -1.21 -3.47 19.25
C ASN A 110 -0.94 -4.20 17.94
N ILE A 111 -0.20 -3.56 17.04
CA ILE A 111 0.15 -4.11 15.74
C ILE A 111 1.65 -4.35 15.67
N TYR A 112 2.08 -5.24 14.79
CA TYR A 112 3.48 -5.40 14.44
C TYR A 112 3.67 -5.25 12.95
N TYR A 113 4.87 -4.83 12.55
CA TYR A 113 5.35 -4.83 11.18
C TYR A 113 6.68 -5.58 11.11
N THR A 114 6.84 -6.36 10.06
CA THR A 114 8.12 -6.97 9.67
C THR A 114 8.36 -6.71 8.20
N ASN A 115 9.64 -6.57 7.81
CA ASN A 115 9.99 -6.64 6.40
C ASN A 115 9.56 -8.00 5.82
N SER A 116 9.19 -8.01 4.54
CA SER A 116 8.76 -9.21 3.83
C SER A 116 9.09 -9.07 2.36
N TYR A 117 9.71 -10.10 1.79
CA TYR A 117 10.32 -10.03 0.46
C TYR A 117 9.74 -11.09 -0.47
N THR A 118 9.09 -10.62 -1.53
CA THR A 118 8.71 -11.44 -2.69
C THR A 118 8.81 -10.57 -3.95
N ALA A 119 8.96 -11.18 -5.13
CA ALA A 119 9.12 -10.47 -6.41
C ALA A 119 10.16 -9.33 -6.41
N TYR A 120 11.31 -9.57 -5.76
CA TYR A 120 12.46 -8.64 -5.78
C TYR A 120 12.17 -7.27 -5.15
N TYR A 121 11.25 -7.19 -4.18
CA TYR A 121 11.07 -6.01 -3.34
C TYR A 121 10.53 -6.33 -1.95
N ASN A 122 10.74 -5.39 -1.03
CA ASN A 122 10.19 -5.46 0.32
C ASN A 122 8.76 -4.92 0.32
N HIS A 123 7.74 -5.78 0.31
CA HIS A 123 6.34 -5.37 0.43
C HIS A 123 5.88 -5.21 1.89
N GLY A 124 6.71 -5.63 2.84
CA GLY A 124 6.38 -5.62 4.26
C GLY A 124 5.23 -6.56 4.62
N HIS A 125 5.00 -6.72 5.91
CA HIS A 125 3.89 -7.49 6.46
C HIS A 125 3.46 -6.90 7.79
N VAL A 126 2.15 -6.92 8.05
CA VAL A 126 1.57 -6.48 9.32
C VAL A 126 0.66 -7.53 9.93
N GLY A 127 0.60 -7.54 11.25
CA GLY A 127 -0.38 -8.31 12.01
C GLY A 127 -0.73 -7.62 13.31
N MET A 128 -1.68 -8.18 14.04
CA MET A 128 -2.21 -7.58 15.26
C MET A 128 -2.17 -8.58 16.41
N TYR A 129 -1.82 -8.12 17.60
CA TYR A 129 -1.91 -8.92 18.82
C TYR A 129 -3.40 -9.15 19.15
N SER A 130 -3.83 -10.41 19.10
CA SER A 130 -5.19 -10.84 19.46
C SER A 130 -5.31 -11.20 20.94
N ALA A 131 -4.18 -11.47 21.60
CA ALA A 131 -4.00 -11.55 23.04
C ALA A 131 -2.54 -11.18 23.36
N ALA A 132 -2.14 -11.22 24.64
CA ALA A 132 -0.77 -10.90 25.03
C ALA A 132 0.28 -11.80 24.34
N ASP A 133 -0.10 -13.04 24.09
CA ASP A 133 0.72 -14.16 23.59
C ASP A 133 0.18 -14.73 22.26
N LYS A 134 -0.76 -14.05 21.61
CA LYS A 134 -1.32 -14.48 20.32
C LYS A 134 -1.41 -13.34 19.35
N ILE A 135 -1.17 -13.64 18.08
CA ILE A 135 -1.37 -12.72 16.97
C ILE A 135 -2.46 -13.22 16.04
N VAL A 136 -3.09 -12.29 15.35
CA VAL A 136 -3.94 -12.54 14.19
C VAL A 136 -3.33 -11.80 12.99
N GLU A 137 -3.22 -12.51 11.88
CA GLU A 137 -2.62 -12.00 10.64
C GLU A 137 -3.29 -12.67 9.45
N SER A 138 -3.10 -12.12 8.24
CA SER A 138 -3.47 -12.80 7.00
C SER A 138 -2.23 -13.07 6.17
N VAL A 139 -2.00 -14.33 5.76
CA VAL A 139 -0.81 -14.75 4.99
C VAL A 139 -1.20 -15.58 3.76
N PRO A 140 -0.40 -15.61 2.68
CA PRO A 140 -0.74 -16.31 1.44
C PRO A 140 -1.15 -17.78 1.59
N SER A 141 -0.51 -18.54 2.49
CA SER A 141 -0.77 -19.98 2.65
C SER A 141 -2.09 -20.30 3.38
N ASP A 142 -2.48 -19.45 4.32
CA ASP A 142 -3.53 -19.79 5.31
C ASP A 142 -4.71 -18.82 5.26
N GLY A 143 -4.58 -17.69 4.56
CA GLY A 143 -5.47 -16.56 4.75
C GLY A 143 -5.36 -16.04 6.18
N VAL A 144 -6.49 -15.65 6.76
CA VAL A 144 -6.55 -15.14 8.13
C VAL A 144 -6.36 -16.30 9.12
N ARG A 145 -5.34 -16.19 9.96
CA ARG A 145 -5.00 -17.17 10.99
C ARG A 145 -4.75 -16.50 12.34
N GLN A 146 -4.93 -17.28 13.41
CA GLN A 146 -4.48 -16.91 14.75
C GLN A 146 -3.42 -17.92 15.21
N ILE A 147 -2.26 -17.42 15.62
CA ILE A 147 -1.13 -18.24 16.08
C ILE A 147 -0.52 -17.66 17.36
N ALA A 148 0.29 -18.46 18.05
CA ALA A 148 1.12 -17.95 19.14
C ALA A 148 2.06 -16.85 18.61
N TYR A 149 2.28 -15.79 19.39
CA TYR A 149 3.08 -14.64 18.97
C TYR A 149 4.49 -15.03 18.50
N ASN A 150 5.13 -15.99 19.19
CA ASN A 150 6.47 -16.48 18.89
C ASN A 150 6.52 -17.60 17.82
N ALA A 151 5.37 -18.02 17.29
CA ALA A 151 5.34 -18.91 16.12
C ALA A 151 5.59 -18.12 14.82
N ARG A 152 5.53 -16.78 14.86
CA ARG A 152 5.89 -15.90 13.75
C ARG A 152 7.38 -15.58 13.76
N ASP A 153 8.06 -15.96 12.68
CA ASP A 153 9.38 -15.44 12.36
C ASP A 153 9.27 -14.04 11.75
N VAL A 154 10.11 -13.13 12.25
CA VAL A 154 10.21 -11.75 11.80
C VAL A 154 11.65 -11.40 11.49
N GLU A 155 11.82 -10.41 10.62
CA GLU A 155 13.12 -9.87 10.22
C GLU A 155 13.68 -8.95 11.31
N ASP A 156 14.99 -8.68 11.25
CA ASP A 156 15.61 -7.62 12.05
C ASP A 156 14.96 -6.26 11.73
N ASN A 157 14.94 -5.38 12.73
CA ASN A 157 14.27 -4.07 12.70
C ASN A 157 12.75 -4.13 12.55
N SER A 158 12.14 -5.29 12.83
CA SER A 158 10.68 -5.38 12.97
C SER A 158 10.20 -4.52 14.14
N ILE A 159 9.00 -3.97 14.04
CA ILE A 159 8.47 -3.03 15.04
C ILE A 159 7.14 -3.51 15.62
N VAL A 160 6.89 -3.13 16.86
CA VAL A 160 5.57 -3.19 17.49
C VAL A 160 5.09 -1.77 17.72
N GLN A 161 3.84 -1.49 17.34
CA GLN A 161 3.22 -0.18 17.49
C GLN A 161 1.91 -0.30 18.28
N THR A 162 1.58 0.75 19.04
CA THR A 162 0.23 0.97 19.56
C THR A 162 -0.56 1.83 18.60
N VAL A 163 -1.89 1.61 18.57
CA VAL A 163 -2.84 2.50 17.90
C VAL A 163 -3.48 3.44 18.93
N SER A 164 -3.51 4.74 18.63
CA SER A 164 -3.97 5.84 19.46
C SER A 164 -5.51 5.92 19.53
N VAL A 165 -6.11 4.85 20.04
CA VAL A 165 -7.54 4.73 20.36
C VAL A 165 -7.70 4.10 21.74
N SER A 166 -8.92 4.10 22.28
CA SER A 166 -9.18 3.50 23.58
C SER A 166 -8.87 1.99 23.61
N SER A 167 -8.57 1.46 24.80
CA SER A 167 -8.30 0.03 24.98
C SER A 167 -9.47 -0.87 24.56
N SER A 168 -10.71 -0.41 24.73
CA SER A 168 -11.90 -1.13 24.28
C SER A 168 -12.00 -1.18 22.75
N GLN A 169 -11.68 -0.08 22.05
CA GLN A 169 -11.62 -0.05 20.59
C GLN A 169 -10.51 -0.95 20.04
N LYS A 170 -9.31 -0.94 20.65
CA LYS A 170 -8.23 -1.89 20.33
C LYS A 170 -8.67 -3.34 20.50
N THR A 171 -9.35 -3.63 21.60
CA THR A 171 -9.87 -4.98 21.89
C THR A 171 -10.91 -5.40 20.86
N ALA A 172 -11.86 -4.52 20.54
CA ALA A 172 -12.91 -4.78 19.55
C ALA A 172 -12.35 -4.99 18.14
N ALA A 173 -11.33 -4.22 17.74
CA ALA A 173 -10.62 -4.41 16.47
C ALA A 173 -9.94 -5.79 16.42
N ALA A 174 -9.22 -6.16 17.49
CA ALA A 174 -8.60 -7.47 17.60
C ALA A 174 -9.63 -8.62 17.55
N ASP A 175 -10.75 -8.50 18.27
CA ASP A 175 -11.82 -9.49 18.26
C ASP A 175 -12.48 -9.63 16.89
N TRP A 176 -12.69 -8.51 16.18
CA TRP A 176 -13.17 -8.55 14.81
C TRP A 176 -12.20 -9.28 13.89
N ALA A 177 -10.90 -9.00 13.98
CA ALA A 177 -9.91 -9.69 13.16
C ALA A 177 -9.87 -11.20 13.46
N VAL A 178 -9.99 -11.60 14.74
CA VAL A 178 -10.09 -13.02 15.14
C VAL A 178 -11.36 -13.66 14.58
N SER A 179 -12.48 -12.94 14.52
CA SER A 179 -13.72 -13.45 13.94
C SER A 179 -13.60 -13.77 12.44
N LYS A 180 -12.54 -13.29 11.78
CA LYS A 180 -12.24 -13.55 10.37
C LYS A 180 -11.29 -14.73 10.13
N VAL A 181 -10.83 -15.41 11.18
CA VAL A 181 -9.98 -16.60 11.02
C VAL A 181 -10.65 -17.64 10.11
N GLY A 182 -9.92 -18.12 9.11
CA GLY A 182 -10.41 -19.00 8.05
C GLY A 182 -10.78 -18.27 6.75
N ASP A 183 -10.92 -16.95 6.76
CA ASP A 183 -11.12 -16.20 5.52
C ASP A 183 -9.86 -16.27 4.63
N PRO A 184 -9.99 -16.45 3.30
CA PRO A 184 -8.86 -16.68 2.41
C PRO A 184 -7.97 -15.43 2.25
N TYR A 185 -6.77 -15.64 1.70
CA TYR A 185 -5.86 -14.54 1.36
C TYR A 185 -6.28 -13.83 0.07
N SER A 186 -6.09 -12.51 0.02
CA SER A 186 -6.28 -11.71 -1.20
C SER A 186 -4.96 -11.14 -1.68
N PHE A 187 -4.57 -11.45 -2.91
CA PHE A 187 -3.35 -10.89 -3.54
C PHE A 187 -3.55 -9.50 -4.14
N ASN A 188 -4.79 -8.99 -4.15
CA ASN A 188 -5.10 -7.66 -4.66
C ASN A 188 -4.81 -6.60 -3.58
N PHE A 189 -3.65 -5.94 -3.66
CA PHE A 189 -3.27 -4.81 -2.81
C PHE A 189 -3.74 -3.46 -3.35
N VAL A 190 -3.64 -3.24 -4.67
CA VAL A 190 -3.95 -1.94 -5.32
C VAL A 190 -5.42 -1.50 -5.23
N ASN A 191 -6.34 -2.40 -4.92
CA ASN A 191 -7.77 -2.10 -4.78
C ASN A 191 -8.39 -2.70 -3.50
N ASN A 192 -7.58 -3.05 -2.50
CA ASN A 192 -8.10 -3.69 -1.29
C ASN A 192 -9.01 -2.75 -0.47
N ARG A 193 -8.92 -1.43 -0.67
CA ARG A 193 -9.72 -0.41 0.02
C ARG A 193 -11.16 -0.34 -0.48
N ASN A 194 -11.38 -0.52 -1.78
CA ASN A 194 -12.70 -0.37 -2.40
C ASN A 194 -13.46 -1.71 -2.52
N THR A 195 -13.00 -2.75 -1.83
CA THR A 195 -13.68 -4.04 -1.72
C THR A 195 -14.23 -4.20 -0.31
N GLY A 196 -15.29 -4.99 -0.14
CA GLY A 196 -15.94 -5.20 1.17
C GLY A 196 -14.99 -5.74 2.25
N HIS A 197 -15.43 -5.71 3.51
CA HIS A 197 -14.61 -6.12 4.66
C HIS A 197 -14.72 -7.62 5.00
N ASP A 198 -15.58 -8.34 4.29
CA ASP A 198 -15.79 -9.78 4.43
C ASP A 198 -15.06 -10.55 3.32
N GLY A 199 -14.81 -11.85 3.55
CA GLY A 199 -14.12 -12.72 2.60
C GLY A 199 -12.62 -12.45 2.49
N ALA A 200 -12.07 -12.62 1.29
CA ALA A 200 -10.63 -12.62 1.08
C ALA A 200 -9.96 -11.29 1.47
N LYS A 201 -8.87 -11.33 2.25
CA LYS A 201 -8.15 -10.12 2.65
C LYS A 201 -6.65 -10.35 2.85
N ASN A 202 -5.83 -9.40 2.42
CA ASN A 202 -4.41 -9.36 2.77
C ASN A 202 -4.19 -8.80 4.18
N CYS A 203 -2.94 -8.87 4.64
CA CYS A 203 -2.50 -8.46 5.97
C CYS A 203 -2.92 -7.02 6.33
N SER A 204 -2.66 -6.05 5.45
CA SER A 204 -3.01 -4.64 5.67
C SER A 204 -4.52 -4.40 5.64
N LYS A 205 -5.26 -4.99 4.68
CA LYS A 205 -6.72 -4.88 4.61
C LYS A 205 -7.39 -5.43 5.87
N LEU A 206 -6.89 -6.53 6.44
CA LEU A 206 -7.41 -7.10 7.70
C LEU A 206 -7.34 -6.06 8.83
N LEU A 207 -6.16 -5.47 9.05
CA LEU A 207 -5.97 -4.48 10.13
C LEU A 207 -6.76 -3.20 9.87
N TRP A 208 -6.67 -2.66 8.65
CA TRP A 208 -7.41 -1.46 8.25
C TRP A 208 -8.91 -1.63 8.47
N SER A 209 -9.49 -2.74 8.00
CA SER A 209 -10.91 -3.05 8.19
C SER A 209 -11.27 -3.17 9.67
N ALA A 210 -10.41 -3.80 10.48
CA ALA A 210 -10.66 -3.96 11.91
C ALA A 210 -10.79 -2.61 12.63
N PHE A 211 -9.84 -1.69 12.40
CA PHE A 211 -9.86 -0.38 13.03
C PHE A 211 -10.91 0.55 12.44
N LEU A 212 -11.14 0.50 11.13
CA LEU A 212 -12.20 1.27 10.49
C LEU A 212 -13.57 0.91 11.08
N LEU A 213 -13.87 -0.39 11.19
CA LEU A 213 -15.17 -0.87 11.65
C LEU A 213 -15.37 -0.79 13.17
N LYS A 214 -14.30 -0.91 13.96
CA LYS A 214 -14.40 -1.04 15.43
C LYS A 214 -13.91 0.15 16.21
N ALA A 215 -13.12 1.00 15.59
CA ALA A 215 -12.64 2.24 16.19
C ALA A 215 -13.09 3.48 15.41
N GLY A 216 -13.64 3.35 14.20
CA GLY A 216 -14.10 4.46 13.39
C GLY A 216 -12.96 5.34 12.87
N ILE A 217 -11.74 4.80 12.81
CA ILE A 217 -10.55 5.51 12.34
C ILE A 217 -9.99 4.87 11.08
N ASP A 218 -9.49 5.71 10.19
CA ASP A 218 -8.79 5.30 8.99
C ASP A 218 -7.29 5.29 9.28
N ILE A 219 -6.73 4.10 9.44
CA ILE A 219 -5.29 3.91 9.70
C ILE A 219 -4.48 3.73 8.42
N ASP A 220 -5.05 3.98 7.25
CA ASP A 220 -4.30 4.17 6.02
C ASP A 220 -3.79 5.62 5.96
N SER A 221 -2.48 5.82 6.02
CA SER A 221 -1.89 7.16 6.07
C SER A 221 -2.06 7.99 4.79
N ASN A 222 -2.27 7.36 3.64
CA ASN A 222 -2.25 8.06 2.34
C ASN A 222 -3.64 8.10 1.66
N GLY A 223 -4.57 7.25 2.08
CA GLY A 223 -5.96 7.22 1.60
C GLY A 223 -6.12 6.83 0.13
N GLY A 224 -5.11 6.16 -0.45
CA GLY A 224 -5.05 5.72 -1.83
C GLY A 224 -6.06 4.62 -2.16
N LEU A 225 -5.98 4.01 -3.35
CA LEU A 225 -6.90 2.92 -3.71
C LEU A 225 -6.49 1.57 -3.09
N GLY A 226 -5.20 1.41 -2.80
CA GLY A 226 -4.66 0.30 -2.02
C GLY A 226 -4.20 0.75 -0.63
N VAL A 227 -4.39 -0.12 0.35
CA VAL A 227 -3.85 -0.02 1.70
C VAL A 227 -2.67 -0.95 1.81
N TYR A 228 -1.46 -0.43 1.95
CA TYR A 228 -0.23 -1.21 2.05
C TYR A 228 0.22 -1.36 3.51
N PRO A 229 1.02 -2.38 3.86
CA PRO A 229 1.55 -2.56 5.22
C PRO A 229 2.22 -1.31 5.79
N ARG A 230 2.95 -0.57 4.96
CA ARG A 230 3.62 0.66 5.38
C ARG A 230 2.66 1.80 5.66
N ASP A 231 1.56 1.91 4.93
CA ASP A 231 0.54 2.94 5.20
C ASP A 231 -0.05 2.83 6.59
N ILE A 232 -0.18 1.59 7.09
CA ILE A 232 -0.59 1.33 8.46
C ILE A 232 0.44 1.90 9.43
N THR A 233 1.73 1.60 9.21
CA THR A 233 2.80 1.98 10.13
C THR A 233 3.18 3.47 10.11
N SER A 234 2.88 4.17 9.02
CA SER A 234 3.07 5.62 8.86
C SER A 234 1.83 6.43 9.25
N SER A 235 0.75 5.76 9.71
CA SER A 235 -0.46 6.43 10.14
C SER A 235 -0.21 7.32 11.35
N SER A 236 -0.82 8.50 11.38
CA SER A 236 -0.83 9.40 12.54
C SER A 236 -1.46 8.79 13.79
N TYR A 237 -2.21 7.70 13.65
CA TYR A 237 -2.76 6.93 14.75
C TYR A 237 -1.77 5.91 15.34
N THR A 238 -0.61 5.69 14.72
CA THR A 238 0.34 4.65 15.18
C THR A 238 1.54 5.27 15.87
N THR A 239 2.07 4.55 16.87
CA THR A 239 3.31 4.95 17.56
C THR A 239 4.11 3.71 17.87
N THR A 240 5.37 3.69 17.42
CA THR A 240 6.32 2.62 17.73
C THR A 240 6.63 2.60 19.21
N ILE A 241 6.41 1.43 19.81
CA ILE A 241 6.69 1.18 21.23
C ILE A 241 7.84 0.18 21.42
N MET A 242 8.23 -0.53 20.36
CA MET A 242 9.36 -1.46 20.40
C MET A 242 9.92 -1.70 19.00
N THR A 243 11.24 -1.88 18.94
CA THR A 243 11.97 -2.39 17.77
C THR A 243 12.64 -3.70 18.16
N ILE A 244 12.57 -4.71 17.29
CA ILE A 244 13.11 -6.05 17.46
C ILE A 244 14.41 -6.12 16.66
N ASN A 245 15.52 -6.47 17.33
CA ASN A 245 16.87 -6.53 16.76
C ASN A 245 17.53 -7.89 16.97
#